data_AF-A0A4Q9RWR7-F1
#
_entry.id   AF-A0A4Q9RWR7-F1
#
_cell.length_a   1.000
_cell.length_b   1.000
_cell.length_c   1.000
_cell.angle_alpha   90.00
_cell.angle_beta   90.00
_cell.angle_gamma   90.00
#
_symmetry.space_group_name_H-M   'P 1'
#
loop_
_entity.id
_entity.type
_entity.pdbx_description
1 polymer ?
#
loop_
_entity_poly.entity_id
_entity_poly.type
_entity_poly.pdbx_seq_one_letter_code
_entity_poly.pdbx_strand_id
1 'polypeptide(L)'
;MNYTFLLILILIVTVVTIYSSKKKKRTTEFLKSLESEYPNRIKTNGKVKFSRIHILLDVDLNILYSENNLLIYGFDYYRHRKTRFIFHTNQNLKDNKENRIPNYLITKIDVIENEKIIITDENNCKITIMFKSYGKEKTQLKEEKFLELIKKLNKNYW
;
A
#
# COMPACT_ATOMS: atom_id res chain seq x y z
N MET A 1 19.40 23.07 38.34
CA MET A 1 18.80 22.24 37.28
C MET A 1 19.36 20.83 37.43
N ASN A 2 18.54 19.83 37.75
CA ASN A 2 19.04 18.48 38.10
C ASN A 2 19.66 17.78 36.88
N TYR A 3 20.97 17.55 36.91
CA TYR A 3 21.71 16.80 35.88
C TYR A 3 21.15 15.39 35.66
N THR A 4 20.57 14.79 36.71
CA THR A 4 19.86 13.51 36.64
C THR A 4 18.65 13.54 35.70
N PHE A 5 17.89 14.65 35.72
CA PHE A 5 16.75 14.84 34.81
C PHE A 5 17.22 14.95 33.35
N LEU A 6 18.32 15.67 33.12
CA LEU A 6 18.91 15.81 31.79
C LEU A 6 19.39 14.45 31.25
N LEU A 7 20.03 13.62 32.08
CA LEU A 7 20.48 12.28 31.70
C LEU A 7 19.31 11.33 31.38
N ILE A 8 18.24 11.37 32.16
CA ILE A 8 17.02 10.58 31.89
C ILE A 8 16.39 11.02 30.56
N LEU A 9 16.29 12.33 30.31
CA LEU A 9 15.76 12.86 29.06
C LEU A 9 16.57 12.38 27.85
N ILE A 10 17.90 12.47 27.93
CA ILE A 10 18.80 11.96 26.88
C ILE A 10 18.54 10.48 26.65
N LEU A 11 18.53 9.66 27.71
CA LEU A 11 18.28 8.21 27.61
C LEU A 11 16.95 7.91 26.89
N ILE A 12 15.87 8.60 27.25
CA ILE A 12 14.55 8.45 26.61
C ILE A 12 14.64 8.78 25.12
N VAL A 13 15.27 9.90 24.74
CA VAL A 13 15.45 10.28 23.34
C VAL A 13 16.26 9.25 22.57
N THR A 14 17.34 8.71 23.16
CA THR A 14 18.18 7.67 22.53
C THR A 14 17.39 6.37 22.33
N VAL A 15 16.63 5.92 23.32
CA VAL A 15 15.80 4.71 23.21
C VAL A 15 14.73 4.89 22.13
N VAL A 16 14.05 6.03 22.09
CA VAL A 16 13.01 6.33 21.09
C VAL A 16 13.58 6.37 19.68
N THR A 17 14.73 7.00 19.48
CA THR A 17 15.40 7.09 18.17
C THR A 17 15.89 5.72 17.69
N ILE A 18 16.51 4.91 18.57
CA ILE A 18 16.92 3.53 18.25
C ILE A 18 15.71 2.67 17.87
N TYR A 19 14.63 2.74 18.65
CA TYR A 19 13.40 1.99 18.39
C TYR A 19 12.78 2.36 17.04
N SER A 20 12.65 3.66 16.77
CA SER A 20 12.12 4.17 15.50
C SER A 20 12.95 3.73 14.30
N SER A 21 14.28 3.79 14.42
CA SER A 21 15.22 3.34 13.38
C SER A 21 15.09 1.83 13.10
N LYS A 22 15.11 1.00 14.14
CA LYS A 22 14.93 -0.47 14.02
C LYS A 22 13.58 -0.81 13.37
N LYS A 23 12.50 -0.14 13.80
CA LYS A 23 11.17 -0.32 13.22
C LYS A 23 11.17 0.02 11.73
N LYS A 24 11.72 1.17 11.35
CA LYS A 24 11.81 1.59 9.94
C LYS A 24 12.60 0.61 9.07
N LYS A 25 13.70 0.06 9.60
CA LYS A 25 14.51 -0.96 8.91
C LYS A 25 13.70 -2.22 8.65
N ARG A 26 13.07 -2.81 9.68
CA ARG A 26 12.22 -4.01 9.55
C ARG A 26 11.07 -3.82 8.56
N THR A 27 10.34 -2.72 8.65
CA THR A 27 9.26 -2.40 7.71
C THR A 27 9.75 -2.29 6.26
N THR A 28 10.99 -1.81 6.06
CA THR A 28 11.56 -1.67 4.71
C THR A 28 12.08 -3.00 4.17
N GLU A 29 12.71 -3.81 5.02
CA GLU A 29 13.13 -5.18 4.66
C GLU A 29 11.93 -6.06 4.30
N PHE A 30 10.85 -5.97 5.08
CA PHE A 30 9.60 -6.68 4.78
C PHE A 30 8.98 -6.28 3.45
N LEU A 31 8.94 -4.98 3.13
CA LEU A 31 8.43 -4.57 1.82
C LEU A 31 9.33 -5.03 0.68
N LYS A 32 10.64 -5.07 0.89
CA LYS A 32 11.58 -5.62 -0.10
C LYS A 32 11.39 -7.12 -0.29
N SER A 33 11.14 -7.88 0.78
CA SER A 33 10.86 -9.31 0.65
C SER A 33 9.57 -9.54 -0.11
N LEU A 34 8.51 -8.76 0.19
CA LEU A 34 7.29 -8.81 -0.61
C LEU A 34 7.53 -8.40 -2.06
N GLU A 35 8.29 -7.35 -2.31
CA GLU A 35 8.65 -6.93 -3.67
C GLU A 35 9.32 -8.03 -4.48
N SER A 36 10.15 -8.86 -3.86
CA SER A 36 10.85 -9.96 -4.54
C SER A 36 9.92 -11.10 -4.99
N GLU A 37 8.70 -11.19 -4.45
CA GLU A 37 7.71 -12.20 -4.85
C GLU A 37 6.92 -11.83 -6.11
N TYR A 38 7.03 -10.58 -6.58
CA TYR A 38 6.27 -10.08 -7.72
C TYR A 38 7.19 -9.67 -8.87
N PRO A 39 7.05 -10.29 -10.06
CA PRO A 39 7.94 -10.02 -11.19
C PRO A 39 7.67 -8.65 -11.85
N ASN A 40 6.45 -8.11 -11.74
CA ASN A 40 6.05 -6.89 -12.43
C ASN A 40 5.68 -5.78 -11.45
N ARG A 41 5.97 -4.53 -11.87
CA ARG A 41 5.70 -3.32 -11.08
C ARG A 41 5.20 -2.18 -11.95
N ILE A 42 4.11 -1.56 -11.52
CA ILE A 42 3.57 -0.31 -12.07
C ILE A 42 3.62 0.75 -10.97
N LYS A 43 4.03 1.96 -11.34
CA LYS A 43 3.93 3.14 -10.47
C LYS A 43 2.84 4.03 -11.03
N THR A 44 1.90 4.43 -10.20
CA THR A 44 0.78 5.31 -10.60
C THR A 44 0.29 6.10 -9.41
N ASN A 45 -0.51 7.12 -9.67
CA ASN A 45 -1.14 7.88 -8.61
C ASN A 45 -2.63 7.54 -8.51
N GLY A 46 -3.15 7.55 -7.29
CA GLY A 46 -4.54 7.22 -7.05
C GLY A 46 -5.10 7.88 -5.80
N LYS A 47 -6.41 7.79 -5.68
CA LYS A 47 -7.15 8.19 -4.48
C LYS A 47 -7.28 6.99 -3.56
N VAL A 48 -6.97 7.17 -2.27
CA VAL A 48 -7.11 6.13 -1.25
C VAL A 48 -8.07 6.61 -0.19
N LYS A 49 -9.11 5.82 0.08
CA LYS A 49 -10.13 6.10 1.10
C LYS A 49 -10.06 5.00 2.14
N PHE A 50 -9.67 5.34 3.37
CA PHE A 50 -9.71 4.40 4.49
C PHE A 50 -11.01 4.51 5.28
N SER A 51 -11.66 5.68 5.27
CA SER A 51 -12.95 5.90 5.93
C SER A 51 -13.70 7.07 5.29
N ARG A 52 -14.87 7.44 5.81
CA ARG A 52 -15.62 8.61 5.33
C ARG A 52 -14.82 9.92 5.44
N ILE A 53 -13.98 10.05 6.48
CA ILE A 53 -13.24 11.27 6.81
C ILE A 53 -11.75 11.19 6.45
N HIS A 54 -11.24 9.99 6.18
CA HIS A 54 -9.84 9.76 5.84
C HIS A 54 -9.73 9.39 4.37
N ILE A 55 -9.54 10.43 3.56
CA ILE A 55 -9.39 10.35 2.12
C ILE A 55 -8.07 11.01 1.77
N LEU A 56 -7.21 10.28 1.08
CA LEU A 56 -5.99 10.77 0.49
C LEU A 56 -6.18 10.91 -1.02
N LEU A 57 -5.81 12.06 -1.55
CA LEU A 57 -5.83 12.36 -2.97
C LEU A 57 -4.39 12.29 -3.49
N ASP A 58 -4.24 11.90 -4.75
CA ASP A 58 -2.95 11.86 -5.47
C ASP A 58 -1.83 11.12 -4.72
N VAL A 59 -2.16 10.00 -4.11
CA VAL A 59 -1.19 9.13 -3.43
C VAL A 59 -0.36 8.40 -4.47
N ASP A 60 0.96 8.43 -4.32
CA ASP A 60 1.87 7.57 -5.09
C ASP A 60 1.66 6.10 -4.67
N LEU A 61 1.26 5.27 -5.62
CA LEU A 61 0.98 3.86 -5.46
C LEU A 61 2.01 3.03 -6.24
N ASN A 62 2.48 1.97 -5.60
CA ASN A 62 3.24 0.93 -6.26
C ASN A 62 2.35 -0.30 -6.34
N ILE A 63 2.04 -0.69 -7.57
CA ILE A 63 1.26 -1.88 -7.89
C ILE A 63 2.25 -2.96 -8.31
N LEU A 64 2.35 -4.01 -7.51
CA LEU A 64 3.11 -5.20 -7.78
C LEU A 64 2.16 -6.31 -8.18
N TYR A 65 2.51 -7.07 -9.20
CA TYR A 65 1.63 -8.13 -9.68
C TYR A 65 2.36 -9.31 -10.31
N SER A 66 1.75 -10.48 -10.14
CA SER A 66 2.07 -11.73 -10.80
C SER A 66 0.84 -12.21 -11.56
N GLU A 67 0.86 -13.42 -12.11
CA GLU A 67 -0.27 -13.99 -12.86
C GLU A 67 -1.52 -14.21 -12.00
N ASN A 68 -1.36 -14.33 -10.67
CA ASN A 68 -2.43 -14.70 -9.75
C ASN A 68 -2.63 -13.70 -8.62
N ASN A 69 -1.59 -12.93 -8.27
CA ASN A 69 -1.60 -12.08 -7.10
C ASN A 69 -1.38 -10.63 -7.45
N LEU A 70 -2.04 -9.77 -6.68
CA LEU A 70 -1.92 -8.33 -6.75
C LEU A 70 -1.57 -7.81 -5.35
N LEU A 71 -0.61 -6.89 -5.30
CA LEU A 71 -0.24 -6.15 -4.11
C LEU A 71 -0.08 -4.68 -4.46
N ILE A 72 -0.74 -3.81 -3.72
CA ILE A 72 -0.68 -2.36 -3.90
C ILE A 72 -0.24 -1.75 -2.59
N TYR A 73 0.84 -0.99 -2.60
CA TYR A 73 1.29 -0.30 -1.40
C TYR A 73 1.58 1.18 -1.69
N GLY A 74 1.42 1.99 -0.64
CA GLY A 74 1.66 3.43 -0.70
C GLY A 74 1.94 3.99 0.69
N PHE A 75 1.91 5.31 0.78
CA PHE A 75 2.08 6.02 2.04
C PHE A 75 0.82 6.80 2.40
N ASP A 76 0.35 6.60 3.62
CA ASP A 76 -0.60 7.47 4.28
C ASP A 76 0.14 8.67 4.86
N TYR A 77 -0.01 9.81 4.18
CA TYR A 77 0.57 11.10 4.53
C TYR A 77 -0.38 11.96 5.39
N TYR A 78 -1.37 11.38 6.07
CA TYR A 78 -2.29 12.17 6.87
C TYR A 78 -1.56 12.90 8.02
N ARG A 79 -1.52 14.24 7.91
CA ARG A 79 -0.80 15.16 8.81
C ARG A 79 0.72 14.90 8.84
N HIS A 80 1.30 14.66 10.01
CA HIS A 80 2.73 14.41 10.21
C HIS A 80 3.09 12.92 10.21
N ARG A 81 2.10 12.02 10.01
CA ARG A 81 2.33 10.58 9.97
C ARG A 81 2.71 10.19 8.55
N LYS A 82 3.76 9.37 8.43
CA LYS A 82 4.15 8.69 7.19
C LYS A 82 4.06 7.19 7.44
N THR A 83 2.84 6.66 7.38
CA THR A 83 2.58 5.24 7.63
C THR A 83 2.42 4.55 6.29
N ARG A 84 3.13 3.45 6.06
CA ARG A 84 2.90 2.64 4.85
C ARG A 84 1.59 1.87 5.00
N PHE A 85 0.92 1.56 3.90
CA PHE A 85 -0.23 0.66 3.88
C PHE A 85 -0.09 -0.32 2.71
N ILE A 86 -0.76 -1.47 2.81
CA ILE A 86 -0.76 -2.50 1.78
C ILE A 86 -2.19 -2.99 1.53
N PHE A 87 -2.59 -3.06 0.27
CA PHE A 87 -3.74 -3.81 -0.22
C PHE A 87 -3.21 -5.05 -0.95
N HIS A 88 -3.80 -6.21 -0.76
CA HIS A 88 -3.29 -7.44 -1.38
C HIS A 88 -4.38 -8.49 -1.62
N THR A 89 -4.17 -9.42 -2.54
CA THR A 89 -5.07 -10.57 -2.76
C THR A 89 -4.64 -11.83 -1.99
N ASN A 90 -3.39 -11.91 -1.52
CA ASN A 90 -2.85 -13.10 -0.86
C ASN A 90 -3.38 -13.24 0.58
N GLN A 91 -4.20 -14.26 0.86
CA GLN A 91 -4.76 -14.50 2.20
C GLN A 91 -3.69 -14.77 3.27
N ASN A 92 -2.60 -15.45 2.91
CA ASN A 92 -1.51 -15.77 3.86
C ASN A 92 -0.84 -14.50 4.43
N LEU A 93 -0.96 -13.37 3.72
CA LEU A 93 -0.42 -12.09 4.16
C LEU A 93 -1.29 -11.42 5.25
N LYS A 94 -2.59 -11.74 5.32
CA LYS A 94 -3.54 -11.16 6.30
C LYS A 94 -3.13 -11.51 7.73
N ASP A 95 -2.58 -12.71 7.92
CA ASP A 95 -2.20 -13.23 9.23
C ASP A 95 -0.79 -12.81 9.67
N ASN A 96 0.02 -12.27 8.74
CA ASN A 96 1.39 -11.88 9.03
C ASN A 96 1.46 -10.49 9.71
N LYS A 97 1.37 -10.50 11.04
CA LYS A 97 1.36 -9.29 11.89
C LYS A 97 2.75 -8.67 12.12
N GLU A 98 3.82 -9.22 11.54
CA GLU A 98 5.21 -8.90 11.92
C GLU A 98 5.57 -7.40 11.89
N ASN A 99 4.88 -6.57 11.08
CA ASN A 99 5.33 -5.20 10.85
C ASN A 99 4.33 -4.08 11.18
N ARG A 100 3.17 -4.39 11.77
CA ARG A 100 2.10 -3.40 12.11
C ARG A 100 1.76 -2.44 10.96
N ILE A 101 2.02 -2.86 9.71
CA ILE A 101 1.59 -2.13 8.51
C ILE A 101 0.09 -2.42 8.37
N PRO A 102 -0.77 -1.40 8.22
CA PRO A 102 -2.15 -1.61 7.82
C PRO A 102 -2.21 -2.44 6.54
N ASN A 103 -2.80 -3.63 6.66
CA ASN A 103 -2.93 -4.61 5.59
C ASN A 103 -4.42 -4.82 5.30
N TYR A 104 -4.79 -4.70 4.03
CA TYR A 104 -6.16 -4.75 3.55
C TYR A 104 -6.29 -5.86 2.50
N LEU A 105 -7.10 -6.89 2.80
CA LEU A 105 -7.37 -7.95 1.85
C LEU A 105 -8.36 -7.45 0.79
N ILE A 106 -7.97 -7.52 -0.48
CA ILE A 106 -8.79 -7.13 -1.61
C ILE A 106 -9.91 -8.16 -1.80
N THR A 107 -11.14 -7.67 -1.79
CA THR A 107 -12.36 -8.49 -1.98
C THR A 107 -13.10 -8.16 -3.26
N LYS A 108 -12.86 -6.99 -3.84
CA LYS A 108 -13.55 -6.59 -5.07
C LYS A 108 -12.69 -5.67 -5.91
N ILE A 109 -12.73 -5.88 -7.22
CA ILE A 109 -12.09 -5.03 -8.22
C ILE A 109 -13.13 -4.67 -9.30
N ASP A 110 -13.53 -3.40 -9.36
CA ASP A 110 -14.43 -2.87 -10.37
C ASP A 110 -13.63 -2.10 -11.42
N VAL A 111 -13.78 -2.45 -12.70
CA VAL A 111 -13.21 -1.70 -13.83
C VAL A 111 -14.35 -0.98 -14.54
N ILE A 112 -14.33 0.35 -14.52
CA ILE A 112 -15.35 1.17 -15.15
C ILE A 112 -14.80 1.64 -16.50
N GLU A 113 -15.28 1.03 -17.58
CA GLU A 113 -15.21 1.47 -18.99
C GLU A 113 -13.92 2.19 -19.42
N ASN A 114 -12.75 1.66 -19.02
CA ASN A 114 -11.44 2.27 -19.31
C ASN A 114 -11.22 3.69 -18.73
N GLU A 115 -12.05 4.13 -17.79
CA GLU A 115 -11.88 5.39 -17.06
C GLU A 115 -11.12 5.22 -15.76
N LYS A 116 -11.48 4.21 -14.96
CA LYS A 116 -10.86 3.96 -13.66
C LYS A 116 -10.99 2.51 -13.19
N ILE A 117 -10.09 2.14 -12.30
CA ILE A 117 -10.14 0.90 -11.52
C ILE A 117 -10.45 1.27 -10.07
N ILE A 118 -11.43 0.60 -9.47
CA ILE A 118 -11.75 0.72 -8.04
C ILE A 118 -11.48 -0.62 -7.38
N ILE A 119 -10.64 -0.62 -6.37
CA ILE A 119 -10.25 -1.80 -5.60
C ILE A 119 -10.75 -1.60 -4.17
N THR A 120 -11.49 -2.58 -3.64
CA THR A 120 -12.17 -2.48 -2.34
C THR A 120 -11.79 -3.65 -1.44
N ASP A 121 -11.68 -3.39 -0.13
CA ASP A 121 -11.50 -4.40 0.91
C ASP A 121 -12.82 -4.77 1.61
N GLU A 122 -12.79 -5.72 2.55
CA GLU A 122 -13.93 -6.11 3.39
C GLU A 122 -14.57 -4.92 4.15
N ASN A 123 -13.79 -3.91 4.53
CA ASN A 123 -14.23 -2.79 5.36
C ASN A 123 -14.62 -1.54 4.55
N ASN A 124 -14.80 -1.66 3.23
CA ASN A 124 -15.07 -0.53 2.32
C ASN A 124 -13.95 0.54 2.26
N CYS A 125 -12.72 0.20 2.64
CA CYS A 125 -11.53 0.92 2.23
C CYS A 125 -11.33 0.73 0.73
N LYS A 126 -10.98 1.81 0.02
CA LYS A 126 -10.96 1.84 -1.44
C LYS A 126 -9.70 2.49 -1.98
N ILE A 127 -9.12 1.88 -3.00
CA ILE A 127 -8.17 2.52 -3.91
C ILE A 127 -8.90 2.80 -5.22
N THR A 128 -8.81 4.03 -5.72
CA THR A 128 -9.31 4.43 -7.03
C THR A 128 -8.15 4.94 -7.86
N ILE A 129 -7.88 4.26 -8.97
CA ILE A 129 -6.84 4.62 -9.92
C ILE A 129 -7.55 5.10 -11.19
N MET A 130 -7.29 6.35 -11.59
CA MET A 130 -7.80 6.89 -12.83
C MET A 130 -6.85 6.50 -13.96
N PHE A 131 -7.37 5.98 -15.07
CA PHE A 131 -6.56 5.81 -16.27
C PHE A 131 -6.27 7.21 -16.84
N LYS A 132 -5.03 7.66 -16.74
CA LYS A 132 -4.63 8.95 -17.34
C LYS A 132 -4.85 8.90 -18.86
N SER A 133 -5.29 10.01 -19.45
CA SER A 133 -5.46 10.12 -20.90
C SER A 133 -4.12 10.15 -21.65
N TYR A 134 -3.00 10.41 -20.97
CA TYR A 134 -1.66 10.48 -21.54
C TYR A 134 -0.58 10.12 -20.51
N GLY A 135 0.65 9.86 -20.98
CA GLY A 135 1.82 9.57 -20.14
C GLY A 135 2.14 8.08 -19.97
N LYS A 136 3.33 7.79 -19.42
CA LYS A 136 3.86 6.41 -19.27
C LYS A 136 2.96 5.51 -18.42
N GLU A 137 2.32 6.08 -17.40
CA GLU A 137 1.39 5.37 -16.50
C GLU A 137 0.18 4.81 -17.24
N LYS A 138 -0.35 5.54 -18.25
CA LYS A 138 -1.44 5.07 -19.10
C LYS A 138 -1.04 3.80 -19.85
N THR A 139 0.16 3.79 -20.41
CA THR A 139 0.66 2.66 -21.20
C THR A 139 0.81 1.42 -20.31
N GLN A 140 1.37 1.60 -19.12
CA GLN A 140 1.59 0.51 -18.16
C GLN A 140 0.27 -0.10 -17.63
N LEU A 141 -0.71 0.74 -17.30
CA LEU A 141 -2.02 0.26 -16.84
C LEU A 141 -2.85 -0.40 -17.94
N LYS A 142 -2.45 -0.25 -19.21
CA LYS A 142 -3.05 -0.91 -20.38
C LYS A 142 -2.24 -2.11 -20.87
N GLU A 143 -1.19 -2.51 -20.15
CA GLU A 143 -0.46 -3.73 -20.47
C GLU A 143 -1.39 -4.95 -20.39
N GLU A 144 -1.32 -5.81 -21.41
CA GLU A 144 -2.19 -6.97 -21.57
C GLU A 144 -2.17 -7.88 -20.33
N LYS A 145 -0.97 -8.19 -19.82
CA LYS A 145 -0.79 -9.02 -18.61
C LYS A 145 -1.49 -8.44 -17.39
N PHE A 146 -1.43 -7.12 -17.20
CA PHE A 146 -2.09 -6.48 -16.07
C PHE A 146 -3.61 -6.51 -16.25
N LEU A 147 -4.12 -6.23 -17.44
CA LEU A 147 -5.55 -6.30 -17.74
C LEU A 147 -6.11 -7.73 -17.61
N GLU A 148 -5.36 -8.74 -18.04
CA GLU A 148 -5.71 -10.15 -17.86
C GLU A 148 -5.84 -10.52 -16.39
N LEU A 149 -4.86 -10.13 -15.55
CA LEU A 149 -4.93 -10.33 -14.11
C LEU A 149 -6.17 -9.66 -13.52
N ILE A 150 -6.39 -8.39 -13.83
CA ILE A 150 -7.54 -7.65 -13.29
C ILE A 150 -8.86 -8.30 -13.71
N LYS A 151 -8.98 -8.76 -14.96
CA LYS A 151 -10.17 -9.50 -15.43
C LYS A 151 -10.34 -10.82 -14.69
N LYS A 152 -9.25 -11.58 -14.49
CA LYS A 152 -9.25 -12.85 -13.76
C LYS A 152 -9.68 -12.67 -12.31
N LEU A 153 -9.07 -11.70 -11.63
CA LEU A 153 -9.40 -11.36 -10.26
C LEU A 153 -10.86 -10.89 -10.15
N ASN A 154 -11.32 -10.00 -11.03
CA ASN A 154 -12.72 -9.55 -11.04
C ASN A 154 -13.72 -10.71 -11.16
N LYS A 155 -13.44 -11.70 -12.03
CA LYS A 155 -14.30 -12.90 -12.19
C LYS A 155 -14.29 -13.85 -10.98
N ASN A 156 -13.18 -13.95 -10.26
CA ASN A 156 -13.06 -14.85 -9.11
C ASN A 156 -13.81 -14.36 -7.85
N TYR A 157 -14.34 -13.13 -7.86
CA TYR A 157 -15.12 -12.57 -6.75
C TYR A 157 -16.64 -12.65 -6.99
N TRP A 158 -17.09 -13.50 -7.92
CA TRP A 158 -18.49 -13.83 -8.21
C TRP A 158 -18.76 -15.31 -7.96
#